data_AF-M7MGV7-F1
#
_entry.id   AF-M7MGV7-F1
#
_cell.length_a   1.000
_cell.length_b   1.000
_cell.length_c   1.000
_cell.angle_alpha   90.00
_cell.angle_beta   90.00
_cell.angle_gamma   90.00
#
_symmetry.space_group_name_H-M   'P 1'
#
loop_
_entity.id
_entity.type
_entity.pdbx_description
1 polymer ?
#
loop_
_entity_poly.entity_id
_entity_poly.type
_entity_poly.pdbx_seq_one_letter_code
_entity_poly.pdbx_strand_id
1 'polypeptide(L)'
;MYSDWMDQDWNFADGTTFKTMLVENENINDSFLENGGIVLGFFRYQDNVPYTLPYQDFLHNTIRTCLPVHFTDYGQIRFNIQSTDGTTLTDDEVNGTGAGINAQYKYVLIPGGTPLTGAKTANQWKQLSYKEVCKALNIPE
;
A
#
# COMPACT_ATOMS: atom_id res chain seq x y z
N MET A 1 2.91 -12.52 6.64
CA MET A 1 2.93 -11.50 7.73
C MET A 1 2.16 -10.29 7.25
N TYR A 2 1.48 -9.55 8.12
CA TYR A 2 0.72 -8.37 7.73
C TYR A 2 0.73 -7.34 8.86
N SER A 3 0.54 -6.06 8.52
CA SER A 3 0.33 -5.01 9.52
C SER A 3 -1.14 -4.91 9.91
N ASP A 4 -1.41 -4.28 11.05
CA ASP A 4 -2.70 -3.62 11.25
C ASP A 4 -2.87 -2.45 10.28
N TRP A 5 -4.07 -1.88 10.22
CA TRP A 5 -4.29 -0.61 9.53
C TRP A 5 -3.55 0.50 10.28
N MET A 6 -2.64 1.17 9.59
CA MET A 6 -1.81 2.23 10.16
C MET A 6 -2.38 3.58 9.74
N ASP A 7 -2.50 4.50 10.69
CA ASP A 7 -2.83 5.88 10.39
C ASP A 7 -1.77 6.49 9.49
N GLN A 8 -2.22 7.30 8.53
CA GLN A 8 -1.33 8.07 7.68
C GLN A 8 -0.40 8.95 8.53
N ASP A 9 0.89 8.84 8.25
CA ASP A 9 1.93 9.68 8.82
C ASP A 9 2.94 10.03 7.73
N TRP A 10 2.93 11.28 7.24
CA TRP A 10 3.82 11.76 6.16
C TRP A 10 5.26 12.02 6.65
N ASN A 11 5.79 11.06 7.38
CA ASN A 11 7.07 11.13 8.09
C ASN A 11 8.32 11.07 7.20
N PHE A 12 8.17 10.86 5.89
CA PHE A 12 9.29 10.84 4.94
C PHE A 12 9.30 12.04 3.99
N ALA A 13 8.15 12.38 3.42
CA ALA A 13 8.00 13.54 2.56
C ALA A 13 6.59 14.14 2.69
N ASP A 14 6.51 15.46 2.82
CA ASP A 14 5.26 16.19 3.03
C ASP A 14 5.15 17.39 2.09
N GLY A 15 5.22 17.13 0.78
CA GLY A 15 5.07 18.15 -0.26
C GLY A 15 3.60 18.49 -0.53
N THR A 16 3.37 19.55 -1.32
CA THR A 16 2.03 19.95 -1.74
C THR A 16 1.47 19.07 -2.86
N THR A 17 2.31 18.51 -3.72
CA THR A 17 1.92 17.69 -4.88
C THR A 17 2.27 16.20 -4.72
N PHE A 18 2.97 15.87 -3.64
CA PHE A 18 3.50 14.54 -3.37
C PHE A 18 3.71 14.38 -1.87
N LYS A 19 3.30 13.24 -1.31
CA LYS A 19 3.55 12.89 0.10
C LYS A 19 3.93 11.41 0.23
N THR A 20 4.75 11.10 1.23
CA THR A 20 5.25 9.75 1.51
C THR A 20 5.22 9.43 2.99
N MET A 21 4.57 8.32 3.29
CA MET A 21 4.65 7.63 4.57
C MET A 21 5.68 6.52 4.45
N LEU A 22 6.57 6.42 5.43
CA LEU A 22 7.55 5.36 5.56
C LEU A 22 7.20 4.48 6.75
N VAL A 23 7.34 3.18 6.53
CA VAL A 23 7.21 2.14 7.56
C VAL A 23 8.44 1.26 7.52
N GLU A 24 9.10 1.12 8.68
CA GLU A 24 10.21 0.20 8.86
C GLU A 24 9.68 -1.22 9.11
N ASN A 25 10.32 -2.20 8.48
CA ASN A 25 10.04 -3.61 8.64
C ASN A 25 11.29 -4.45 8.35
N GLU A 26 11.88 -5.01 9.40
CA GLU A 26 13.08 -5.85 9.33
C GLU A 26 12.94 -7.11 8.46
N ASN A 27 11.71 -7.55 8.18
CA ASN A 27 11.44 -8.69 7.30
C ASN A 27 11.58 -8.33 5.81
N ILE A 28 11.69 -7.05 5.46
CA ILE A 28 12.01 -6.58 4.11
C ILE A 28 13.53 -6.51 3.99
N ASN A 29 14.17 -7.62 3.64
CA ASN A 29 15.61 -7.71 3.45
C ASN A 29 15.94 -8.52 2.18
N ASP A 30 17.21 -8.60 1.81
CA ASP A 30 17.62 -9.24 0.56
C ASP A 30 17.17 -10.69 0.50
N SER A 31 17.28 -11.43 1.61
CA SER A 31 16.81 -12.82 1.70
C SER A 31 15.31 -12.94 1.41
N PHE A 32 14.47 -11.99 1.86
CA PHE A 32 13.05 -11.99 1.54
C PHE A 32 12.82 -11.92 0.02
N LEU A 33 13.51 -11.03 -0.70
CA LEU A 33 13.36 -10.89 -2.15
C LEU A 33 14.00 -12.04 -2.93
N GLU A 34 15.19 -12.48 -2.55
CA GLU A 34 15.91 -13.60 -3.19
C GLU A 34 15.09 -14.89 -3.16
N ASN A 35 14.30 -15.11 -2.11
CA ASN A 35 13.41 -16.25 -2.01
C ASN A 35 12.10 -16.09 -2.80
N GLY A 36 11.88 -14.93 -3.44
CA GLY A 36 10.67 -14.61 -4.20
C GLY A 36 9.55 -14.00 -3.35
N GLY A 37 9.89 -13.31 -2.26
CA GLY A 37 8.95 -12.61 -1.41
C GLY A 37 8.18 -11.52 -2.15
N ILE A 38 6.90 -11.33 -1.77
CA ILE A 38 6.01 -10.35 -2.38
C ILE A 38 5.51 -9.38 -1.31
N VAL A 39 5.65 -8.09 -1.60
CA VAL A 39 5.04 -7.00 -0.83
C VAL A 39 3.77 -6.55 -1.54
N LEU A 40 2.65 -6.62 -0.83
CA LEU A 40 1.36 -6.07 -1.25
C LEU A 40 1.04 -4.86 -0.38
N GLY A 41 0.63 -3.75 -1.01
CA GLY A 41 0.18 -2.54 -0.32
C GLY A 41 -1.31 -2.34 -0.51
N PHE A 42 -1.96 -1.79 0.50
CA PHE A 42 -3.37 -1.42 0.49
C PHE A 42 -3.54 -0.07 1.17
N PHE A 43 -4.59 0.65 0.80
CA PHE A 43 -5.01 1.84 1.51
C PHE A 43 -6.53 1.94 1.56
N ARG A 44 -7.05 2.72 2.51
CA ARG A 44 -8.45 3.10 2.58
C ARG A 44 -8.55 4.57 2.95
N TYR A 45 -9.44 5.32 2.30
CA TYR A 45 -9.57 6.77 2.49
C TYR A 45 -11.01 7.27 2.34
N GLN A 46 -11.92 6.47 1.78
CA GLN A 46 -13.33 6.80 1.66
C GLN A 46 -14.16 5.62 2.16
N ASP A 47 -15.10 5.88 3.07
CA ASP A 47 -16.02 4.90 3.65
C ASP A 47 -15.35 3.60 4.18
N ASN A 48 -14.08 3.69 4.60
CA ASN A 48 -13.23 2.56 4.99
C ASN A 48 -13.09 1.45 3.94
N VAL A 49 -13.36 1.74 2.67
CA VAL A 49 -13.21 0.77 1.57
C VAL A 49 -11.72 0.55 1.26
N PRO A 50 -11.22 -0.70 1.34
CA PRO A 50 -9.83 -1.00 1.00
C PRO A 50 -9.59 -1.07 -0.51
N TYR A 51 -8.51 -0.46 -0.97
CA TYR A 51 -8.03 -0.50 -2.34
C TYR A 51 -6.63 -1.11 -2.41
N THR A 52 -6.38 -1.92 -3.45
CA THR A 52 -5.06 -2.50 -3.71
C THR A 52 -4.16 -1.47 -4.37
N LEU A 53 -2.89 -1.42 -3.93
CA LEU A 53 -1.87 -0.57 -4.51
C LEU A 53 -0.98 -1.38 -5.48
N PRO A 54 -0.53 -0.81 -6.62
CA PRO A 54 -0.72 0.58 -7.03
C PRO A 54 -2.17 0.91 -7.40
N TYR A 55 -2.59 2.12 -7.10
CA TYR A 55 -3.93 2.63 -7.37
C TYR A 55 -3.83 3.94 -8.14
N GLN A 56 -4.72 4.12 -9.12
CA GLN A 56 -4.82 5.37 -9.85
C GLN A 56 -6.29 5.72 -10.00
N ASP A 57 -6.63 6.97 -9.70
CA ASP A 57 -8.00 7.46 -9.81
C ASP A 57 -8.04 8.91 -10.24
N PHE A 58 -9.20 9.33 -10.72
CA PHE A 58 -9.48 10.68 -11.14
C PHE A 58 -10.21 11.43 -10.02
N LEU A 59 -9.45 12.09 -9.16
CA LEU A 59 -9.95 12.85 -8.02
C LEU A 59 -9.86 14.34 -8.34
N HIS A 60 -10.93 15.09 -8.10
CA HIS A 60 -10.99 16.55 -8.32
C HIS A 60 -10.52 17.04 -9.69
N ASN A 61 -10.83 16.28 -10.74
CA ASN A 61 -10.40 16.54 -12.13
C ASN A 61 -8.90 16.32 -12.42
N THR A 62 -8.19 15.68 -11.50
CA THR A 62 -6.78 15.32 -11.67
C THR A 62 -6.57 13.83 -11.43
N ILE A 63 -5.64 13.24 -12.17
CA ILE A 63 -5.19 11.88 -11.90
C ILE A 63 -4.26 11.87 -10.67
N ARG A 64 -4.61 11.05 -9.68
CA ARG A 64 -3.77 10.75 -8.53
C ARG A 64 -3.24 9.33 -8.66
N THR A 65 -1.97 9.14 -8.32
CA THR A 65 -1.37 7.81 -8.26
C THR A 65 -0.90 7.53 -6.85
N CYS A 66 -1.32 6.38 -6.32
CA CYS A 66 -0.87 5.86 -5.03
C CYS A 66 -0.01 4.62 -5.27
N LEU A 67 1.19 4.57 -4.69
CA LEU A 67 2.18 3.51 -4.95
C LEU A 67 2.78 2.96 -3.66
N PRO A 68 2.92 1.63 -3.53
CA PRO A 68 3.78 1.02 -2.52
C PRO A 68 5.16 0.76 -3.14
N VAL A 69 6.22 1.24 -2.50
CA VAL A 69 7.60 0.94 -2.89
C VAL A 69 8.30 0.32 -1.69
N HIS A 70 9.16 -0.67 -1.90
CA HIS A 70 9.93 -1.29 -0.82
C HIS A 70 11.43 -1.22 -1.13
N PHE A 71 12.24 -1.13 -0.08
CA PHE A 71 13.69 -1.05 -0.17
C PHE A 71 14.30 -2.02 0.84
N THR A 72 14.98 -3.07 0.35
CA THR A 72 15.56 -4.11 1.20
C THR A 72 16.80 -3.64 1.95
N ASP A 73 17.64 -2.83 1.31
CA ASP A 73 18.84 -2.24 1.93
C ASP A 73 18.54 -1.44 3.20
N TYR A 74 17.30 -0.97 3.35
CA TYR A 74 16.85 -0.14 4.46
C TYR A 74 15.76 -0.79 5.32
N GLY A 75 15.24 -1.96 4.96
CA GLY A 75 14.11 -2.56 5.68
C GLY A 75 12.86 -1.70 5.64
N GLN A 76 12.49 -1.15 4.48
CA GLN A 76 11.44 -0.13 4.38
C GLN A 76 10.34 -0.47 3.39
N ILE A 77 9.13 -0.03 3.72
CA ILE A 77 7.99 0.11 2.81
C ILE A 77 7.59 1.59 2.82
N ARG A 78 7.39 2.16 1.65
CA ARG A 78 6.96 3.55 1.45
C ARG A 78 5.64 3.57 0.71
N PHE A 79 4.66 4.24 1.29
CA PHE A 79 3.37 4.52 0.67
C PHE A 79 3.36 5.96 0.20
N ASN A 80 3.08 6.16 -1.08
CA ASN A 80 3.17 7.45 -1.71
C ASN A 80 1.84 7.81 -2.33
N ILE A 81 1.48 9.09 -2.27
CA ILE A 81 0.45 9.69 -3.10
C ILE A 81 1.10 10.81 -3.93
N GLN A 82 0.80 10.85 -5.22
CA GLN A 82 1.35 11.85 -6.13
C GLN A 82 0.30 12.39 -7.09
N SER A 83 0.39 13.68 -7.34
CA SER A 83 -0.26 14.35 -8.47
C SER A 83 0.51 14.07 -9.76
N THR A 84 -0.18 13.68 -10.83
CA THR A 84 0.48 13.45 -12.13
C THR A 84 0.63 14.71 -12.98
N ASP A 85 -0.09 15.79 -12.65
CA ASP A 85 -0.09 17.05 -13.40
C ASP A 85 0.52 18.23 -12.61
N GLY A 86 1.02 17.97 -11.39
CA GLY A 86 1.61 18.98 -10.53
C GLY A 86 0.60 19.86 -9.77
N THR A 87 -0.69 19.57 -9.86
CA THR A 87 -1.69 20.20 -8.98
C THR A 87 -1.50 19.77 -7.53
N THR A 88 -1.79 20.68 -6.61
CA THR A 88 -1.77 20.42 -5.17
C THR A 88 -2.76 19.33 -4.79
N LEU A 89 -2.34 18.45 -3.87
CA LEU A 89 -3.19 17.46 -3.23
C LEU A 89 -4.15 18.17 -2.26
N THR A 90 -5.43 17.86 -2.35
CA THR A 90 -6.43 18.40 -1.44
C THR A 90 -6.40 17.67 -0.10
N ASP A 91 -6.94 18.32 0.92
CA ASP A 91 -6.88 17.79 2.29
C ASP A 91 -7.62 16.46 2.42
N ASP A 92 -8.67 16.28 1.64
CA ASP A 92 -9.53 15.10 1.63
C ASP A 92 -8.99 13.96 0.73
N GLU A 93 -8.20 14.27 -0.30
CA GLU A 93 -7.43 13.27 -1.05
C GLU A 93 -6.34 12.61 -0.19
N VAL A 94 -5.81 13.39 0.74
CA VAL A 94 -4.75 12.99 1.64
C VAL A 94 -5.38 12.31 2.86
N ASN A 95 -6.15 13.04 3.65
CA ASN A 95 -6.66 12.58 4.94
C ASN A 95 -7.93 11.72 4.82
N GLY A 96 -8.56 11.63 3.65
CA GLY A 96 -9.79 10.88 3.42
C GLY A 96 -11.08 11.69 3.62
N THR A 97 -12.20 11.11 3.19
CA THR A 97 -13.54 11.72 3.22
C THR A 97 -14.55 10.88 4.01
N GLY A 98 -15.26 11.51 4.94
CA GLY A 98 -16.41 10.93 5.67
C GLY A 98 -16.24 10.88 7.20
N ALA A 99 -17.24 10.34 7.90
CA ALA A 99 -17.30 10.41 9.36
C ALA A 99 -16.26 9.48 10.03
N GLY A 100 -15.32 10.06 10.80
CA GLY A 100 -14.28 9.31 11.50
C GLY A 100 -13.17 8.78 10.59
N ILE A 101 -12.98 9.41 9.43
CA ILE A 101 -12.08 8.93 8.39
C ILE A 101 -10.74 9.66 8.46
N ASN A 102 -9.70 8.86 8.68
CA ASN A 102 -8.31 9.17 8.33
C ASN A 102 -7.91 8.16 7.25
N ALA A 103 -7.12 8.59 6.27
CA ALA A 103 -6.50 7.67 5.34
C ALA A 103 -5.59 6.72 6.12
N GLN A 104 -5.71 5.43 5.80
CA GLN A 104 -4.96 4.38 6.47
C GLN A 104 -4.32 3.46 5.45
N TYR A 105 -3.14 2.95 5.80
CA TYR A 105 -2.32 2.10 4.95
C TYR A 105 -2.12 0.74 5.61
N LYS A 106 -1.97 -0.29 4.79
CA LYS A 106 -1.70 -1.66 5.23
C LYS A 106 -0.76 -2.34 4.26
N TYR A 107 0.13 -3.19 4.78
CA TYR A 107 0.91 -4.11 3.94
C TYR A 107 0.65 -5.57 4.30
N VAL A 108 0.87 -6.42 3.30
CA VAL A 108 0.95 -7.88 3.47
C VAL A 108 2.26 -8.36 2.83
N LEU A 109 3.04 -9.10 3.60
CA LEU A 109 4.27 -9.76 3.18
C LEU A 109 3.99 -11.25 2.98
N ILE A 110 4.17 -11.71 1.75
CA ILE A 110 4.08 -13.12 1.38
C ILE A 110 5.53 -13.63 1.27
N PRO A 111 5.97 -14.53 2.17
CA PRO A 111 7.31 -15.09 2.11
C PRO A 111 7.53 -15.88 0.82
N GLY A 112 8.74 -15.75 0.29
CA GLY A 112 9.25 -16.61 -0.76
C GLY A 112 9.36 -18.08 -0.34
N GLY A 113 9.45 -19.00 -1.31
CA GLY A 113 9.69 -20.43 -1.06
C GLY A 113 8.54 -21.23 -0.43
N THR A 114 7.40 -20.61 -0.08
CA THR A 114 6.20 -21.33 0.37
C THR A 114 5.34 -21.69 -0.84
N PRO A 115 5.09 -22.98 -1.15
CA PRO A 115 4.12 -23.34 -2.18
C PRO A 115 2.72 -22.92 -1.72
N LEU A 116 2.28 -21.75 -2.16
CA LEU A 116 0.88 -21.36 -2.07
C LEU A 116 0.14 -22.33 -3.01
N THR A 117 -0.79 -23.12 -2.50
CA THR A 117 -1.54 -24.11 -3.29
C THR A 117 -2.16 -23.42 -4.52
N GLY A 118 -1.76 -23.82 -5.73
CA GLY A 118 -2.15 -23.15 -6.98
C GLY A 118 -1.31 -21.92 -7.38
N ALA A 119 -0.05 -21.84 -6.93
CA ALA A 119 1.00 -20.85 -7.17
C ALA A 119 0.65 -19.68 -8.11
N LYS A 120 0.07 -18.63 -7.53
CA LYS A 120 -0.04 -17.31 -8.18
C LYS A 120 1.35 -16.68 -8.26
N THR A 121 1.71 -16.15 -9.42
CA THR A 121 2.90 -15.31 -9.62
C THR A 121 2.77 -13.99 -8.86
N ALA A 122 3.90 -13.27 -8.66
CA ALA A 122 3.89 -11.95 -8.03
C ALA A 122 2.89 -10.97 -8.71
N ASN A 123 2.77 -11.03 -10.04
CA ASN A 123 1.81 -10.20 -10.77
C ASN A 123 0.36 -10.61 -10.49
N GLN A 124 0.08 -11.91 -10.40
CA GLN A 124 -1.27 -12.39 -10.06
C GLN A 124 -1.67 -12.02 -8.63
N TRP A 125 -0.72 -11.97 -7.69
CA TRP A 125 -0.99 -11.49 -6.32
C TRP A 125 -1.32 -9.99 -6.28
N LYS A 126 -0.59 -9.17 -7.03
CA LYS A 126 -0.81 -7.71 -7.10
C LYS A 126 -2.14 -7.31 -7.77
N GLN A 127 -2.79 -8.24 -8.47
CA GLN A 127 -4.10 -8.02 -9.11
C GLN A 127 -5.28 -8.37 -8.20
N LEU A 128 -5.05 -9.01 -7.05
CA LEU A 128 -6.13 -9.37 -6.14
C LEU A 128 -6.59 -8.15 -5.33
N SER A 129 -7.89 -8.10 -5.08
CA SER A 129 -8.47 -7.20 -4.08
C SER A 129 -8.01 -7.59 -2.67
N TYR A 130 -8.09 -6.64 -1.72
CA TYR A 130 -7.80 -6.92 -0.30
C TYR A 130 -8.61 -8.10 0.23
N LYS A 131 -9.90 -8.18 -0.09
CA LYS A 131 -10.79 -9.28 0.32
C LYS A 131 -10.33 -10.64 -0.22
N GLU A 132 -9.89 -10.70 -1.47
CA GLU A 132 -9.35 -11.94 -2.06
C GLU A 132 -8.03 -12.35 -1.42
N VAL A 133 -7.17 -11.39 -1.11
CA VAL A 133 -5.91 -11.64 -0.38
C VAL A 133 -6.20 -12.15 1.02
N CYS A 134 -7.12 -11.53 1.75
CA CYS A 134 -7.54 -11.96 3.08
C CYS A 134 -8.05 -13.39 3.08
N LYS A 135 -8.93 -13.73 2.12
CA LYS A 135 -9.43 -15.09 1.96
C LYS A 135 -8.31 -16.08 1.61
N ALA A 136 -7.40 -15.73 0.72
CA ALA A 136 -6.34 -16.63 0.26
C ALA A 136 -5.28 -16.91 1.35
N LEU A 137 -5.07 -15.95 2.26
CA LEU A 137 -4.03 -16.02 3.30
C LEU A 137 -4.59 -16.19 4.71
N ASN A 138 -5.92 -16.38 4.86
CA ASN A 138 -6.63 -16.44 6.13
C ASN A 138 -6.33 -15.23 7.05
N ILE A 139 -6.33 -14.03 6.47
CA ILE A 139 -6.18 -12.77 7.22
C ILE A 139 -7.59 -12.24 7.55
N PRO A 140 -7.84 -11.72 8.77
CA PRO A 140 -9.08 -11.01 9.07
C PRO A 140 -9.26 -9.76 8.20
N GLU A 141 -10.48 -9.53 7.70
CA GLU A 141 -10.81 -8.35 6.88
C GLU A 141 -10.81 -7.07 7.73
#